data_AF-A0A3D4D950-F1
#
_entry.id   AF-A0A3D4D950-F1
#
_cell.length_a   1.000
_cell.length_b   1.000
_cell.length_c   1.000
_cell.angle_alpha   90.00
_cell.angle_beta   90.00
_cell.angle_gamma   90.00
#
_symmetry.space_group_name_H-M   'P 1'
#
loop_
_entity.id
_entity.type
_entity.pdbx_description
1 polymer ?
#
loop_
_entity_poly.entity_id
_entity_poly.type
_entity_poly.pdbx_seq_one_letter_code
_entity_poly.pdbx_strand_id
1 'polypeptide(L)'
;MADIVSPEKRSQNMSAIRSKNTKPEVYLRKLLFAQGYRYRIADKSVPGHPDIFLRKYNTAIFVNGCFWHRHPGCKYAYTPKSRVEFWQKKFDDNVRRDSAVKAELLEHGIKCLIVWECTIKRMVKSSDVEKQIIQQCTSFLRTEAKRLEL
;
A
#
# COMPACT_ATOMS: atom_id res chain seq x y z
N MET A 1 -4.75 -1.00 30.95
CA MET A 1 -4.44 -2.30 30.32
C MET A 1 -3.10 -2.21 29.64
N ALA A 2 -2.11 -2.90 30.21
CA ALA A 2 -0.70 -2.81 29.87
C ALA A 2 -0.41 -3.24 28.43
N ASP A 3 0.60 -2.63 27.84
CA ASP A 3 1.17 -3.04 26.56
C ASP A 3 1.60 -4.51 26.63
N ILE A 4 1.15 -5.32 25.67
CA ILE A 4 1.41 -6.77 25.61
C ILE A 4 2.92 -7.04 25.33
N VAL A 5 3.68 -5.98 25.03
CA VAL A 5 5.03 -6.03 24.49
C VAL A 5 5.91 -5.05 25.26
N SER A 6 7.05 -5.52 25.79
CA SER A 6 7.99 -4.66 26.52
C SER A 6 8.49 -3.49 25.65
N PRO A 7 8.87 -2.34 26.24
CA PRO A 7 9.40 -1.20 25.49
C PRO A 7 10.58 -1.57 24.58
N GLU A 8 11.48 -2.44 25.03
CA GLU A 8 12.61 -2.94 24.24
C GLU A 8 12.15 -3.75 23.03
N LYS A 9 11.19 -4.66 23.22
CA LYS A 9 10.64 -5.49 22.14
C LYS A 9 9.83 -4.65 21.16
N ARG A 10 9.16 -3.58 21.62
CA ARG A 10 8.54 -2.58 20.75
C ARG A 10 9.58 -1.80 19.95
N SER A 11 10.67 -1.38 20.57
CA SER A 11 11.77 -0.69 19.88
C SER A 11 12.36 -1.56 18.77
N GLN A 12 12.65 -2.83 19.07
CA GLN A 12 13.11 -3.82 18.08
C GLN A 12 12.09 -4.06 16.96
N ASN A 13 10.80 -4.15 17.28
CA ASN A 13 9.75 -4.29 16.28
C ASN A 13 9.72 -3.06 15.36
N MET A 14 9.79 -1.86 15.93
CA MET A 14 9.78 -0.61 15.15
C MET A 14 11.02 -0.47 14.27
N SER A 15 12.20 -0.89 14.74
CA SER A 15 13.44 -0.86 13.94
C SER A 15 13.44 -1.88 12.80
N ALA A 16 12.66 -2.97 12.93
CA ALA A 16 12.51 -3.98 11.88
C ALA A 16 11.52 -3.57 10.77
N ILE A 17 10.71 -2.52 10.97
CA ILE A 17 9.77 -2.02 9.97
C ILE A 17 10.54 -1.27 8.89
N ARG A 18 10.69 -1.92 7.73
CA ARG A 18 11.31 -1.30 6.55
C ARG A 18 10.30 -0.41 5.83
N SER A 19 10.79 0.71 5.31
CA SER A 19 9.99 1.66 4.52
C SER A 19 9.86 1.29 3.05
N LYS A 20 10.65 0.32 2.56
CA LYS A 20 10.68 -0.14 1.17
C LYS A 20 11.01 -1.62 1.09
N ASN A 21 10.62 -2.25 -0.03
CA ASN A 21 10.79 -3.67 -0.28
C ASN A 21 10.17 -4.53 0.83
N THR A 22 9.01 -4.12 1.32
CA THR A 22 8.27 -4.93 2.28
C THR A 22 7.84 -6.24 1.62
N LYS A 23 7.59 -7.28 2.43
CA LYS A 23 7.10 -8.58 1.94
C LYS A 23 5.88 -8.44 1.01
N PRO A 24 4.84 -7.65 1.32
CA PRO A 24 3.70 -7.47 0.40
C PRO A 24 4.10 -6.81 -0.92
N GLU A 25 4.96 -5.78 -0.90
CA GLU A 25 5.46 -5.14 -2.14
C GLU A 25 6.21 -6.12 -3.03
N VAL A 26 7.12 -6.92 -2.45
CA VAL A 26 7.89 -7.93 -3.21
C VAL A 26 6.96 -8.95 -3.83
N TYR A 27 5.95 -9.40 -3.09
CA TYR A 27 4.99 -10.40 -3.57
C TYR A 27 4.18 -9.89 -4.75
N LEU A 28 3.58 -8.68 -4.65
CA LEU A 28 2.82 -8.10 -5.74
C LEU A 28 3.69 -7.86 -6.99
N ARG A 29 4.92 -7.39 -6.79
CA ARG A 29 5.91 -7.21 -7.88
C ARG A 29 6.18 -8.50 -8.63
N LYS A 30 6.44 -9.59 -7.92
CA LYS A 30 6.69 -10.91 -8.53
C LYS A 30 5.49 -11.39 -9.34
N LEU A 31 4.26 -11.22 -8.82
CA LEU A 31 3.05 -11.61 -9.53
C LEU A 31 2.86 -10.80 -10.83
N LEU A 32 3.00 -9.48 -10.77
CA LEU A 32 2.89 -8.63 -11.96
C LEU A 32 3.95 -8.98 -13.00
N PHE A 33 5.17 -9.25 -12.56
CA PHE A 33 6.25 -9.68 -13.45
C PHE A 33 5.96 -11.03 -14.12
N ALA A 34 5.46 -12.02 -13.35
CA ALA A 34 5.06 -13.33 -13.87
C ALA A 34 3.93 -13.23 -14.91
N GLN A 35 3.07 -12.21 -14.79
CA GLN A 35 2.02 -11.88 -15.77
C GLN A 35 2.55 -11.07 -16.98
N GLY A 36 3.86 -10.84 -17.08
CA GLY A 36 4.50 -10.14 -18.20
C GLY A 36 4.51 -8.62 -18.11
N TYR A 37 4.05 -8.02 -17.00
CA TYR A 37 4.06 -6.57 -16.82
C TYR A 37 5.45 -6.09 -16.43
N ARG A 38 5.94 -5.08 -17.16
CA ARG A 38 7.19 -4.38 -16.87
C ARG A 38 6.89 -3.09 -16.12
N TYR A 39 7.55 -2.90 -14.99
CA TYR A 39 7.36 -1.76 -14.10
C TYR A 39 8.70 -1.16 -13.67
N ARG A 40 8.63 0.09 -13.20
CA ARG A 40 9.69 0.74 -12.44
C ARG A 40 9.37 0.67 -10.96
N ILE A 41 10.41 0.60 -10.14
CA ILE A 41 10.29 0.54 -8.68
C ILE A 41 10.66 1.92 -8.14
N ALA A 42 9.83 2.47 -7.25
CA ALA A 42 10.12 3.71 -6.53
C ALA A 42 10.57 4.85 -7.46
N ASP A 43 9.85 5.07 -8.57
CA ASP A 43 10.20 6.10 -9.53
C ASP A 43 10.01 7.49 -8.89
N LYS A 44 11.13 8.21 -8.67
CA LYS A 44 11.14 9.53 -8.04
C LYS A 44 10.51 10.61 -8.90
N SER A 45 10.32 10.36 -10.20
CA SER A 45 9.64 11.29 -11.10
C SER A 45 8.12 11.29 -10.93
N VAL A 46 7.58 10.34 -10.14
CA VAL A 46 6.15 10.22 -9.90
C VAL A 46 5.80 10.72 -8.50
N PRO A 47 4.79 11.60 -8.39
CA PRO A 47 4.24 12.07 -7.12
C PRO A 47 3.98 10.95 -6.11
N GLY A 48 4.40 11.17 -4.86
CA GLY A 48 4.18 10.24 -3.76
C GLY A 48 5.02 8.97 -3.74
N HIS A 49 6.01 8.84 -4.64
CA HIS A 49 6.95 7.72 -4.66
C HIS A 49 6.26 6.34 -4.66
N PRO A 50 5.47 6.02 -5.71
CA PRO A 50 4.77 4.75 -5.76
C PRO A 50 5.72 3.56 -5.70
N ASP A 51 5.28 2.49 -5.06
CA ASP A 51 6.05 1.25 -4.97
C ASP A 51 6.35 0.69 -6.36
N ILE A 52 5.36 0.77 -7.25
CA ILE A 52 5.43 0.25 -8.61
C ILE A 52 4.82 1.29 -9.56
N PHE A 53 5.54 1.63 -10.63
CA PHE A 53 5.04 2.48 -11.70
C PHE A 53 5.04 1.77 -13.05
N LEU A 54 3.87 1.68 -13.66
CA LEU A 54 3.63 1.06 -14.96
C LEU A 54 3.54 2.15 -16.04
N ARG A 55 4.70 2.54 -16.60
CA ARG A 55 4.80 3.64 -17.59
C ARG A 55 3.89 3.45 -18.81
N LYS A 56 3.75 2.23 -19.32
CA LYS A 56 2.88 1.91 -20.47
C LYS A 56 1.40 2.26 -20.23
N TYR A 57 0.95 2.13 -18.98
CA TYR A 57 -0.46 2.33 -18.60
C TYR A 57 -0.66 3.62 -17.80
N ASN A 58 0.39 4.45 -17.68
CA ASN A 58 0.46 5.62 -16.81
C ASN A 58 -0.16 5.37 -15.43
N THR A 59 0.18 4.24 -14.79
CA THR A 59 -0.44 3.79 -13.53
C THR A 59 0.59 3.67 -12.42
N ALA A 60 0.36 4.38 -11.33
CA ALA A 60 1.06 4.29 -10.06
C ALA A 60 0.34 3.29 -9.14
N ILE A 61 1.08 2.30 -8.63
CA ILE A 61 0.56 1.30 -7.68
C ILE A 61 1.23 1.52 -6.32
N PHE A 62 0.40 1.64 -5.30
CA PHE A 62 0.79 1.79 -3.90
C PHE A 62 0.41 0.55 -3.11
N VAL A 63 1.34 0.03 -2.33
CA VAL A 63 1.13 -1.11 -1.45
C VAL A 63 1.01 -0.61 -0.02
N ASN A 64 -0.22 -0.20 0.34
CA ASN A 64 -0.45 0.49 1.60
C ASN A 64 -0.58 -0.49 2.78
N GLY A 65 0.26 -0.27 3.79
CA GLY A 65 0.12 -0.91 5.10
C GLY A 65 -1.18 -0.46 5.78
N CYS A 66 -2.09 -1.39 6.08
CA CYS A 66 -3.39 -1.05 6.67
C CYS A 66 -3.28 -0.26 7.99
N PHE A 67 -2.24 -0.53 8.78
CA PHE A 67 -1.98 0.15 10.04
C PHE A 67 -1.61 1.63 9.83
N TRP A 68 -0.71 1.92 8.88
CA TRP A 68 -0.14 3.25 8.65
C TRP A 68 -1.07 4.20 7.91
N HIS A 69 -1.83 3.66 6.96
CA HIS A 69 -2.73 4.42 6.07
C HIS A 69 -4.21 4.27 6.47
N ARG A 70 -4.49 3.67 7.64
CA ARG A 70 -5.82 3.58 8.24
C ARG A 70 -6.88 2.97 7.32
N HIS A 71 -6.63 1.75 6.86
CA HIS A 71 -7.57 1.03 5.99
C HIS A 71 -8.96 0.89 6.68
N PRO A 72 -10.05 1.47 6.12
CA PRO A 72 -11.36 1.42 6.74
C PRO A 72 -11.88 -0.01 6.91
N GLY A 73 -12.50 -0.32 8.05
CA GLY A 73 -13.05 -1.66 8.33
C GLY A 73 -12.02 -2.78 8.47
N CYS A 74 -10.71 -2.47 8.48
CA CYS A 74 -9.66 -3.47 8.55
C CYS A 74 -9.20 -3.72 9.98
N LYS A 75 -9.19 -5.00 10.42
CA LYS A 75 -8.69 -5.40 11.74
C LYS A 75 -7.21 -5.06 12.00
N TYR A 76 -6.43 -4.85 10.94
CA TYR A 76 -5.02 -4.47 11.03
C TYR A 76 -4.81 -2.97 11.24
N ALA A 77 -5.86 -2.14 11.06
CA ALA A 77 -5.85 -0.70 11.27
C ALA A 77 -6.25 -0.34 12.71
N TYR A 78 -5.70 -1.03 13.71
CA TYR A 78 -5.99 -0.73 15.12
C TYR A 78 -5.20 0.49 15.61
N THR A 79 -5.69 1.15 16.64
CA THR A 79 -4.97 2.26 17.30
C THR A 79 -4.28 1.73 18.56
N PRO A 80 -2.95 1.86 18.69
CA PRO A 80 -2.26 1.48 19.91
C PRO A 80 -2.80 2.28 21.10
N LYS A 81 -3.04 1.61 22.23
CA LYS A 81 -3.55 2.26 23.47
C LYS A 81 -2.50 3.13 24.17
N SER A 82 -1.23 3.01 23.80
CA SER A 82 -0.13 3.80 24.34
C SER A 82 0.32 4.88 23.37
N ARG A 83 0.61 6.08 23.88
CA ARG A 83 0.95 7.29 23.10
C ARG A 83 -0.11 7.61 22.04
N VAL A 84 -1.39 7.56 22.42
CA VAL A 84 -2.54 7.73 21.51
C VAL A 84 -2.43 9.03 20.70
N GLU A 85 -2.15 10.15 21.36
CA GLU A 85 -2.03 11.46 20.70
C GLU A 85 -0.93 11.50 19.63
N PHE A 86 0.23 10.90 19.92
CA PHE A 86 1.33 10.77 18.96
C PHE A 86 0.91 9.95 17.74
N TRP A 87 0.25 8.80 17.97
CA TRP A 87 -0.21 7.94 16.89
C TRP A 87 -1.30 8.59 16.07
N GLN A 88 -2.26 9.25 16.71
CA GLN A 88 -3.34 9.96 16.06
C GLN A 88 -2.80 11.04 15.12
N LYS A 89 -1.94 11.92 15.64
CA LYS A 89 -1.27 12.93 14.82
C LYS A 89 -0.50 12.31 13.65
N LYS A 90 0.23 11.22 13.89
CA LYS A 90 0.99 10.52 12.84
C LYS A 90 0.08 9.92 11.76
N PHE A 91 -1.06 9.37 12.15
CA PHE A 91 -2.04 8.82 11.22
C PHE A 91 -2.72 9.92 10.40
N ASP A 92 -3.10 11.03 11.05
CA ASP A 92 -3.70 12.19 10.37
C ASP A 92 -2.73 12.78 9.34
N ASP A 93 -1.45 12.93 9.71
CA ASP A 93 -0.41 13.39 8.79
C ASP A 93 -0.24 12.43 7.59
N ASN A 94 -0.29 11.12 7.82
CA ASN A 94 -0.21 10.13 6.73
C ASN A 94 -1.43 10.21 5.79
N VAL A 95 -2.64 10.26 6.34
CA VAL A 95 -3.88 10.38 5.55
C VAL A 95 -3.90 11.69 4.76
N ARG A 96 -3.42 12.78 5.35
CA ARG A 96 -3.28 14.07 4.66
C ARG A 96 -2.29 13.98 3.49
N ARG A 97 -1.12 13.37 3.70
CA ARG A 97 -0.13 13.14 2.62
C ARG A 97 -0.70 12.25 1.53
N ASP A 98 -1.37 11.16 1.87
CA ASP A 98 -2.00 10.26 0.90
C ASP A 98 -3.02 11.02 0.03
N SER A 99 -3.81 11.90 0.64
CA SER A 99 -4.80 12.70 -0.08
C SER A 99 -4.14 13.70 -1.04
N ALA A 100 -3.06 14.35 -0.61
CA ALA A 100 -2.28 15.25 -1.45
C ALA A 100 -1.64 14.52 -2.64
N VAL A 101 -1.01 13.37 -2.40
CA VAL A 101 -0.42 12.52 -3.46
C VAL A 101 -1.48 12.07 -4.46
N LYS A 102 -2.66 11.65 -3.99
CA LYS A 102 -3.76 11.23 -4.88
C LYS A 102 -4.23 12.39 -5.77
N ALA A 103 -4.29 13.61 -5.24
CA ALA A 103 -4.64 14.80 -6.01
C ALA A 103 -3.56 15.10 -7.07
N GLU A 104 -2.29 15.10 -6.67
CA GLU A 104 -1.17 15.37 -7.57
C GLU A 104 -1.12 14.34 -8.72
N LEU A 105 -1.27 13.05 -8.42
CA LEU A 105 -1.35 12.00 -9.46
C LEU A 105 -2.49 12.26 -10.45
N LEU A 106 -3.65 12.68 -9.95
CA LEU A 106 -4.81 12.98 -10.78
C LEU A 106 -4.55 14.17 -11.73
N GLU A 107 -3.90 15.22 -11.23
CA GLU A 107 -3.49 16.40 -12.01
C GLU A 107 -2.49 16.03 -13.11
N HIS A 108 -1.56 15.13 -12.83
CA HIS A 108 -0.62 14.59 -13.81
C HIS A 108 -1.23 13.53 -14.75
N GLY A 109 -2.52 13.24 -14.62
CA GLY A 109 -3.21 12.22 -15.44
C GLY A 109 -2.75 10.79 -15.18
N ILE A 110 -2.12 10.55 -14.03
CA ILE A 110 -1.60 9.24 -13.60
C ILE A 110 -2.69 8.50 -12.83
N LYS A 111 -2.96 7.25 -13.22
CA LYS A 111 -3.92 6.39 -12.52
C LYS A 111 -3.33 5.93 -11.19
N CYS A 112 -4.14 5.92 -10.13
CA CYS A 112 -3.74 5.50 -8.79
C CYS A 112 -4.41 4.16 -8.44
N LEU A 113 -3.59 3.11 -8.28
CA LEU A 113 -4.03 1.81 -7.80
C LEU A 113 -3.48 1.59 -6.40
N ILE A 114 -4.33 1.33 -5.41
CA ILE A 114 -3.90 1.04 -4.05
C ILE A 114 -4.23 -0.40 -3.75
N VAL A 115 -3.22 -1.18 -3.36
CA VAL A 115 -3.39 -2.56 -2.93
C VAL A 115 -3.02 -2.64 -1.45
N TRP A 116 -4.01 -2.94 -0.61
CA TRP A 116 -3.83 -2.98 0.83
C TRP A 116 -3.08 -4.24 1.27
N GLU A 117 -2.27 -4.09 2.31
CA GLU A 117 -1.52 -5.21 2.90
C GLU A 117 -2.44 -6.39 3.29
N CYS A 118 -3.64 -6.11 3.82
CA CYS A 118 -4.58 -7.16 4.17
C CYS A 118 -5.07 -7.95 2.97
N THR A 119 -5.19 -7.31 1.81
CA THR A 119 -5.60 -7.95 0.57
C THR A 119 -4.49 -8.85 0.06
N ILE A 120 -3.23 -8.38 0.07
CA ILE A 120 -2.07 -9.21 -0.25
C ILE A 120 -1.96 -10.42 0.70
N LYS A 121 -2.19 -10.22 2.00
CA LYS A 121 -2.23 -11.35 2.96
C LYS A 121 -3.32 -12.37 2.63
N ARG A 122 -4.45 -11.95 2.04
CA ARG A 122 -5.51 -12.88 1.58
C ARG A 122 -5.09 -13.59 0.30
N MET A 123 -4.45 -12.90 -0.64
CA MET A 123 -3.91 -13.51 -1.86
C MET A 123 -2.91 -14.62 -1.54
N VAL A 124 -1.97 -14.37 -0.62
CA VAL A 124 -0.98 -15.37 -0.19
C VAL A 124 -1.64 -16.63 0.42
N LYS A 125 -2.84 -16.49 0.99
CA LYS A 125 -3.57 -17.60 1.62
C LYS A 125 -4.49 -18.36 0.67
N SER A 126 -4.91 -17.75 -0.43
CA SER A 126 -5.91 -18.32 -1.34
C SER A 126 -5.57 -17.94 -2.78
N SER A 127 -5.24 -18.96 -3.57
CA SER A 127 -4.92 -18.80 -4.99
C SER A 127 -6.09 -18.26 -5.81
N ASP A 128 -7.33 -18.53 -5.43
CA ASP A 128 -8.51 -17.95 -6.09
C ASP A 128 -8.60 -16.44 -5.88
N VAL A 129 -8.36 -15.98 -4.64
CA VAL A 129 -8.30 -14.55 -4.32
C VAL A 129 -7.12 -13.90 -5.03
N GLU A 130 -5.96 -14.56 -5.08
CA GLU A 130 -4.80 -14.09 -5.84
C GLU A 130 -5.17 -13.82 -7.30
N LYS A 131 -5.75 -14.81 -7.99
CA LYS A 131 -6.17 -14.69 -9.40
C LYS A 131 -7.18 -13.58 -9.59
N GLN A 132 -8.19 -13.50 -8.71
CA GLN A 132 -9.22 -12.47 -8.78
C GLN A 132 -8.64 -11.05 -8.65
N ILE A 133 -7.77 -10.82 -7.67
CA ILE A 133 -7.17 -9.51 -7.44
C ILE A 133 -6.23 -9.14 -8.61
N ILE A 134 -5.43 -10.08 -9.11
CA ILE A 134 -4.60 -9.83 -10.30
C ILE A 134 -5.47 -9.51 -11.52
N GLN A 135 -6.58 -10.21 -11.71
CA GLN A 135 -7.52 -9.91 -12.79
C GLN A 135 -8.10 -8.49 -12.64
N GLN A 136 -8.50 -8.08 -11.43
CA GLN A 136 -8.97 -6.71 -11.17
C GLN A 136 -7.91 -5.66 -11.44
N CYS A 137 -6.67 -5.88 -10.98
CA CYS A 137 -5.53 -5.01 -11.25
C CYS A 137 -5.33 -4.84 -12.77
N THR A 138 -5.29 -5.95 -13.51
CA THR A 138 -5.01 -5.92 -14.96
C THR A 138 -6.16 -5.31 -15.77
N SER A 139 -7.41 -5.57 -15.40
CA SER A 139 -8.58 -4.90 -16.00
C SER A 139 -8.56 -3.39 -15.75
N PHE A 140 -8.15 -2.95 -14.55
CA PHE A 140 -8.03 -1.54 -14.22
C PHE A 140 -7.00 -0.82 -15.11
N LEU A 141 -5.87 -1.46 -15.41
CA LEU A 141 -4.85 -0.87 -16.30
C LEU A 141 -5.43 -0.48 -17.68
N ARG A 142 -6.44 -1.22 -18.16
CA ARG A 142 -7.10 -1.02 -19.45
C ARG A 142 -8.33 -0.10 -19.38
N THR A 143 -8.83 0.18 -18.19
CA THR A 143 -10.04 1.01 -17.99
C THR A 143 -9.67 2.49 -17.93
N GLU A 144 -10.59 3.41 -18.24
CA GLU A 144 -10.39 4.86 -18.10
C GLU A 144 -10.48 5.36 -16.64
N ALA A 145 -10.78 4.46 -15.71
CA ALA A 145 -10.84 4.75 -14.28
C ALA A 145 -9.48 5.26 -13.79
N LYS A 146 -9.52 6.37 -13.03
CA LYS A 146 -8.31 7.03 -12.52
C LYS A 146 -7.90 6.53 -11.14
N ARG A 147 -8.79 5.81 -10.43
CA ARG A 147 -8.53 5.29 -9.08
C ARG A 147 -9.17 3.92 -8.87
N LEU A 148 -8.45 3.03 -8.20
CA LEU A 148 -8.96 1.77 -7.67
C LEU A 148 -8.25 1.41 -6.36
N GLU A 149 -8.98 0.86 -5.39
CA GLU A 149 -8.47 0.41 -4.10
C GLU A 149 -8.90 -1.05 -3.85
N LEU A 150 -7.94 -1.91 -3.52
CA LEU A 150 -8.11 -3.37 -3.41
C LEU A 150 -7.61 -3.92 -2.09
#